data_AF-A0A3S0FH45-F1
#
_entry.id   AF-A0A3S0FH45-F1
#
_cell.length_a   1.000
_cell.length_b   1.000
_cell.length_c   1.000
_cell.angle_alpha   90.00
_cell.angle_beta   90.00
_cell.angle_gamma   90.00
#
_symmetry.space_group_name_H-M   'P 1'
#
loop_
_entity.id
_entity.type
_entity.pdbx_description
1 polymer ?
#
loop_
_entity_poly.entity_id
_entity_poly.type
_entity_poly.pdbx_seq_one_letter_code
_entity_poly.pdbx_strand_id
1 'polypeptide(L)'
;ADVLLGITKASLSTDSFISAASFQETTRVLTEAAIMGKRDELRGLKENVIVGRLIPAGTGMAFHEARRAKEAMDDAERRAIALQEAEELAAAQMAGVDAGDSSAE
;
A
#
# COMPACT_ATOMS: atom_id res chain seq x y z
N ALA A 1 -7.46 14.56 -21.32
CA ALA A 1 -6.64 15.69 -21.78
C ALA A 1 -5.57 15.90 -20.73
N ASP A 2 -4.30 15.96 -21.13
CA ASP A 2 -3.20 16.09 -20.18
C ASP A 2 -3.09 17.52 -19.66
N VAL A 3 -2.83 17.67 -18.36
CA VAL A 3 -2.73 18.97 -17.68
C VAL A 3 -1.26 19.34 -17.53
N LEU A 4 -0.87 20.51 -18.06
CA LEU A 4 0.48 21.05 -17.87
C LEU A 4 0.59 21.75 -16.52
N LEU A 5 1.61 21.38 -15.74
CA LEU A 5 1.90 21.97 -14.43
C LEU A 5 3.31 22.56 -14.43
N GLY A 6 3.51 23.70 -13.75
CA GLY A 6 4.84 24.23 -13.50
C GLY A 6 5.61 23.39 -12.47
N ILE A 7 6.95 23.49 -12.46
CA ILE A 7 7.82 22.64 -11.63
C ILE A 7 7.47 22.67 -10.14
N THR A 8 7.13 23.84 -9.59
CA THR A 8 6.77 24.00 -8.18
C THR A 8 5.47 23.24 -7.86
N LYS A 9 4.46 23.38 -8.73
CA LYS A 9 3.17 22.71 -8.54
C LYS A 9 3.28 21.21 -8.75
N ALA A 10 4.08 20.78 -9.72
CA ALA A 10 4.39 19.36 -9.93
C ALA A 10 5.10 18.75 -8.71
N SER A 11 6.12 19.43 -8.15
CA SER A 11 6.86 18.96 -6.97
C SER A 11 6.03 18.90 -5.70
N LEU A 12 5.06 19.81 -5.51
CA LEU A 12 4.13 19.77 -4.37
C LEU A 12 2.99 18.75 -4.55
N SER A 13 2.72 18.32 -5.79
CA SER A 13 1.64 17.37 -6.11
C SER A 13 2.13 15.91 -6.15
N THR A 14 3.32 15.61 -5.62
CA THR A 14 3.82 14.24 -5.51
C THR A 14 3.03 13.45 -4.47
N ASP A 15 2.90 12.14 -4.67
CA ASP A 15 2.17 11.24 -3.75
C ASP A 15 2.81 11.16 -2.36
N SER A 16 4.13 11.33 -2.29
CA SER A 16 4.87 11.33 -1.02
C SER A 16 4.78 12.68 -0.33
N PHE A 17 4.09 12.70 0.82
CA PHE A 17 4.05 13.90 1.65
C PHE A 17 5.42 14.19 2.28
N ILE A 18 6.27 13.19 2.50
CA ILE A 18 7.64 13.38 3.02
C ILE A 18 8.49 14.12 1.98
N SER A 19 8.40 13.71 0.71
CA SER A 19 9.10 14.37 -0.40
C SER A 19 8.56 15.78 -0.67
N ALA A 20 7.23 15.96 -0.63
CA ALA A 20 6.58 17.26 -0.81
C ALA A 20 6.92 18.24 0.34
N ALA A 21 6.78 17.82 1.59
CA ALA A 21 7.00 18.67 2.77
C ALA A 21 8.46 19.14 2.91
N SER A 22 9.41 18.35 2.39
CA SER A 22 10.83 18.69 2.35
C SER A 22 11.22 19.54 1.14
N PHE A 23 10.29 19.84 0.22
CA PHE A 23 10.51 20.82 -0.83
C PHE A 23 10.18 22.21 -0.31
N GLN A 24 8.90 22.48 -0.03
CA GLN A 24 8.37 23.75 0.50
C GLN A 24 7.04 23.50 1.25
N GLU A 25 6.47 24.55 1.86
CA GLU A 25 5.13 24.53 2.51
C GLU A 25 4.94 23.45 3.59
N THR A 26 6.02 23.12 4.34
CA THR A 26 6.09 21.97 5.26
C THR A 26 4.92 21.87 6.23
N THR A 27 4.53 22.96 6.91
CA THR A 27 3.43 22.95 7.88
C THR A 27 2.11 22.56 7.24
N ARG A 28 1.82 23.09 6.05
CA ARG A 28 0.58 22.82 5.32
C ARG A 28 0.52 21.36 4.88
N VAL A 29 1.59 20.88 4.24
CA VAL A 29 1.67 19.50 3.72
C VAL A 29 1.52 18.47 4.84
N LEU A 30 2.21 18.67 5.97
CA LEU A 30 2.11 17.75 7.12
C LEU A 30 0.73 17.77 7.77
N THR A 31 0.09 18.94 7.86
CA THR A 31 -1.27 19.06 8.41
C THR A 31 -2.29 18.33 7.54
N GLU A 32 -2.25 18.53 6.22
CA GLU A 32 -3.14 17.85 5.27
C GLU A 32 -2.93 16.32 5.31
N ALA A 33 -1.67 15.86 5.34
CA ALA A 33 -1.35 14.44 5.45
C ALA A 33 -1.86 13.81 6.76
N ALA A 34 -1.73 14.52 7.89
CA ALA A 34 -2.21 14.07 9.19
C ALA A 34 -3.74 13.98 9.24
N ILE A 35 -4.45 14.98 8.69
CA ILE A 35 -5.92 14.98 8.60
C ILE A 35 -6.42 13.81 7.75
N MET A 36 -5.76 13.53 6.63
CA MET A 36 -6.12 12.44 5.73
C MET A 36 -5.62 11.06 6.19
N GLY A 37 -4.80 10.99 7.25
CA GLY A 37 -4.18 9.75 7.71
C GLY A 37 -3.27 9.10 6.65
N LYS A 38 -2.63 9.91 5.79
CA LYS A 38 -1.79 9.40 4.70
C LYS A 38 -0.60 8.60 5.23
N ARG A 39 -0.24 7.54 4.49
CA ARG A 39 0.96 6.74 4.74
C ARG A 39 1.90 6.88 3.54
N ASP A 40 3.18 7.01 3.82
CA ASP A 40 4.21 7.09 2.80
C ASP A 40 4.87 5.72 2.63
N GLU A 41 4.91 5.23 1.39
CA GLU A 41 5.47 3.92 1.08
C GLU A 41 6.98 3.95 0.77
N LEU A 42 7.61 5.13 0.82
CA LEU A 42 9.05 5.31 0.66
C LEU A 42 9.56 4.69 -0.66
N ARG A 43 8.84 4.91 -1.75
CA ARG A 43 9.18 4.38 -3.08
C ARG A 43 10.17 5.28 -3.82
N GLY A 44 10.28 6.54 -3.41
CA GLY A 44 11.06 7.58 -4.06
C GLY A 44 12.49 7.69 -3.54
N LEU A 45 13.31 8.46 -4.27
CA LEU A 45 14.69 8.74 -3.90
C LEU A 45 14.77 9.56 -2.60
N LYS A 46 14.04 10.69 -2.55
CA LYS A 46 14.17 11.69 -1.49
C LYS A 46 13.66 11.17 -0.14
N GLU A 47 12.53 10.47 -0.13
CA GLU A 47 12.02 9.78 1.05
C GLU A 47 13.07 8.88 1.71
N ASN A 48 13.70 7.99 0.93
CA ASN A 48 14.68 7.04 1.45
C ASN A 48 15.92 7.74 1.98
N VAL A 49 16.38 8.81 1.32
CA VAL A 49 17.48 9.64 1.83
C VAL A 49 17.14 10.27 3.17
N ILE A 50 15.94 10.83 3.33
CA ILE A 50 15.50 11.48 4.58
C ILE A 50 15.41 10.46 5.73
N VAL A 51 14.89 9.26 5.46
CA VAL A 51 14.71 8.20 6.46
C VAL A 51 16.01 7.43 6.75
N GLY A 52 17.03 7.56 5.89
CA GLY A 52 18.31 6.85 6.04
C GLY A 52 18.29 5.40 5.51
N ARG A 53 17.42 5.10 4.55
CA ARG A 53 17.35 3.80 3.85
C ARG A 53 18.16 3.83 2.56
N LEU A 54 18.51 2.65 2.04
CA LEU A 54 19.10 2.53 0.71
C LEU A 54 18.16 3.16 -0.33
N ILE A 55 18.70 3.92 -1.27
CA ILE A 55 17.93 4.55 -2.33
C ILE A 55 17.55 3.55 -3.43
N PRO A 56 16.41 3.71 -4.12
CA PRO A 56 15.97 2.85 -5.22
C PRO A 56 16.70 3.20 -6.54
N ALA A 57 18.02 3.33 -6.48
CA ALA A 57 18.88 3.66 -7.61
C ALA A 57 20.26 3.02 -7.44
N GLY A 58 20.93 2.75 -8.55
CA GLY A 58 22.26 2.15 -8.56
C GLY A 58 22.30 0.82 -7.81
N THR A 59 23.26 0.65 -6.91
CA THR A 59 23.44 -0.58 -6.10
C THR A 59 22.28 -0.85 -5.15
N GLY A 60 21.47 0.16 -4.83
CA GLY A 60 20.28 -0.01 -4.00
C GLY A 60 19.09 -0.64 -4.72
N MET A 61 19.10 -0.74 -6.06
CA MET A 61 17.99 -1.37 -6.81
C MET A 61 17.77 -2.82 -6.42
N ALA A 62 18.84 -3.61 -6.29
CA ALA A 62 18.74 -5.02 -5.90
C ALA A 62 18.05 -5.22 -4.53
N PHE A 63 18.32 -4.33 -3.57
CA PHE A 63 17.66 -4.34 -2.26
C PHE A 63 16.15 -4.07 -2.39
N HIS A 64 15.77 -3.07 -3.20
CA HIS A 64 14.36 -2.71 -3.39
C HIS A 64 13.60 -3.75 -4.23
N GLU A 65 14.24 -4.37 -5.22
CA GLU A 65 13.65 -5.47 -5.99
C GLU A 65 13.39 -6.70 -5.12
N ALA A 66 14.38 -7.10 -4.31
CA ALA A 66 14.21 -8.20 -3.36
C ALA A 66 13.10 -7.92 -2.34
N ARG A 67 13.04 -6.67 -1.82
CA ARG A 67 11.97 -6.25 -0.92
C ARG A 67 10.59 -6.34 -1.59
N ARG A 68 10.46 -5.81 -2.81
CA ARG A 68 9.20 -5.85 -3.57
C ARG A 68 8.76 -7.28 -3.89
N ALA A 69 9.71 -8.16 -4.23
CA ALA A 69 9.42 -9.57 -4.48
C ALA A 69 8.91 -10.27 -3.21
N LYS A 70 9.56 -10.00 -2.07
CA LYS A 70 9.11 -10.52 -0.77
C LYS A 70 7.71 -10.02 -0.41
N GLU A 71 7.46 -8.71 -0.53
CA GLU A 71 6.15 -8.13 -0.26
C GLU A 71 5.06 -8.74 -1.14
N ALA A 72 5.35 -8.95 -2.43
CA ALA A 72 4.41 -9.59 -3.35
C ALA A 72 4.12 -11.06 -2.98
N MET A 73 5.12 -11.79 -2.48
CA MET A 73 4.95 -13.16 -1.98
C MET A 73 4.10 -13.18 -0.71
N ASP A 74 4.43 -12.35 0.28
CA ASP A 74 3.68 -12.24 1.53
C ASP A 74 2.21 -11.86 1.27
N ASP A 75 1.95 -10.95 0.33
CA ASP A 75 0.59 -10.54 -0.06
C ASP A 75 -0.16 -11.60 -0.86
N ALA A 76 0.53 -12.43 -1.64
CA ALA A 76 -0.07 -13.56 -2.33
C ALA A 76 -0.49 -14.65 -1.34
N GLU A 77 0.37 -14.96 -0.36
CA GLU A 77 0.10 -15.93 0.70
C GLU A 77 -1.11 -15.49 1.54
N ARG A 78 -1.14 -14.24 2.01
CA ARG A 78 -2.29 -13.71 2.77
C ARG A 78 -3.60 -13.80 2.02
N ARG A 79 -3.59 -13.51 0.72
CA ARG A 79 -4.80 -13.63 -0.13
C ARG A 79 -5.23 -15.07 -0.32
N ALA A 80 -4.29 -16.00 -0.48
CA ALA A 80 -4.61 -17.42 -0.60
C ALA A 80 -5.26 -17.96 0.69
N ILE A 81 -4.71 -17.63 1.86
CA ILE A 81 -5.29 -18.02 3.16
C ILE A 81 -6.71 -17.46 3.30
N ALA A 82 -6.91 -16.16 3.02
CA ALA A 82 -8.22 -15.53 3.12
C ALA A 82 -9.27 -16.17 2.18
N LEU A 83 -8.86 -16.60 0.99
CA LEU A 83 -9.75 -17.31 0.05
C LEU A 83 -10.10 -18.70 0.57
N GLN A 84 -9.11 -19.46 1.08
CA GLN A 84 -9.35 -20.78 1.67
C GLN A 84 -10.29 -20.69 2.88
N GLU A 85 -10.06 -19.75 3.78
CA GLU A 85 -10.94 -19.52 4.94
C GLU A 85 -12.36 -19.15 4.52
N ALA A 86 -12.52 -18.32 3.48
CA ALA A 86 -13.84 -17.96 2.95
C ALA A 86 -14.56 -19.16 2.33
N GLU A 87 -13.85 -20.02 1.60
CA GLU A 87 -14.40 -21.26 1.03
C GLU A 87 -14.81 -22.25 2.13
N GLU A 88 -13.99 -22.43 3.17
CA GLU A 88 -14.28 -23.30 4.31
C GLU A 88 -15.52 -22.82 5.08
N LEU A 89 -15.62 -21.51 5.34
CA LEU A 89 -16.80 -20.92 5.99
C LEU A 89 -18.07 -21.08 5.14
N ALA A 90 -17.98 -20.91 3.82
CA ALA A 90 -19.10 -21.12 2.91
C ALA A 90 -19.56 -22.58 2.89
N ALA A 91 -18.61 -23.53 2.85
CA ALA A 91 -18.92 -24.96 2.91
C ALA A 91 -19.57 -25.37 4.24
N ALA A 92 -19.07 -24.85 5.37
CA ALA A 92 -19.66 -25.10 6.68
C ALA A 92 -21.08 -24.53 6.81
N GLN A 93 -21.35 -23.34 6.24
CA GLN A 93 -22.70 -22.78 6.20
C GLN A 93 -23.65 -23.62 5.35
N MET A 94 -23.21 -24.09 4.18
CA MET A 94 -24.03 -24.96 3.32
C MET A 94 -24.36 -26.30 4.01
N ALA A 95 -23.40 -26.92 4.69
CA ALA A 95 -23.64 -28.14 5.45
C ALA A 95 -24.61 -27.93 6.62
N GLY A 96 -24.60 -26.74 7.25
CA GLY A 96 -25.55 -26.38 8.30
C GLY A 96 -26.99 -26.16 7.80
N VAL A 97 -27.18 -25.73 6.55
CA VAL A 97 -28.50 -25.56 5.93
C VAL A 97 -29.12 -26.91 5.56
N ASP A 98 -28.33 -27.86 5.06
CA ASP A 98 -28.80 -29.20 4.65
C ASP A 98 -29.25 -30.07 5.85
N ALA A 99 -28.64 -29.86 7.02
CA ALA A 99 -29.08 -30.49 8.27
C ALA A 99 -30.39 -29.90 8.84
N GLY A 100 -30.77 -28.69 8.43
CA GLY A 100 -32.04 -28.06 8.83
C GLY A 100 -33.24 -28.58 8.05
N ASP A 101 -33.06 -28.88 6.76
CA ASP A 101 -34.14 -29.29 5.85
C ASP A 101 -34.54 -30.77 6.02
N SER A 102 -33.64 -31.61 6.55
CA SER A 102 -33.91 -33.03 6.85
C SER A 102 -34.71 -33.29 8.14
N SER A 103 -35.13 -32.24 8.86
CA SER A 103 -35.93 -32.34 10.10
C SER A 103 -37.42 -32.03 9.91
N ALA A 104 -37.87 -31.80 8.67
CA ALA A 104 -39.24 -31.38 8.34
C ALA A 104 -40.09 -32.41 7.56
N GLU A 105 -39.64 -33.66 7.38
CA GLU A 105 -40.44 -34.77 6.82
C GLU A 105 -40.83 -35.82 7.86
#